data_AF-A0A7C1VYH8-F1
#
_entry.id   AF-A0A7C1VYH8-F1
#
_cell.length_a   1.000
_cell.length_b   1.000
_cell.length_c   1.000
_cell.angle_alpha   90.00
_cell.angle_beta   90.00
_cell.angle_gamma   90.00
#
_symmetry.space_group_name_H-M   'P 1'
#
loop_
_entity.id
_entity.type
_entity.pdbx_description
1 polymer ?
#
loop_
_entity_poly.entity_id
_entity_poly.type
_entity_poly.pdbx_seq_one_letter_code
_entity_poly.pdbx_strand_id
1 'polypeptide(L)'
;MAEKKRWVQYTPEESEASNKYSHLKQRSKAKRIKLLWKREDFISWYKKVPKKCYYCGCTLDDIKRFWELNDSKRKVTRGRSFEIDRLRDESYSENNCVLACYWCNNAKSDVFTPDEFKSIGEAIGKEIKSKVNNAK
;
A
#
# COMPACT_ATOMS: atom_id res chain seq x y z
N MET A 1 3.69 36.74 -22.03
CA MET A 1 4.81 35.85 -21.67
C MET A 1 4.21 34.51 -21.28
N ALA A 2 4.42 33.45 -22.06
CA ALA A 2 3.90 32.13 -21.72
C ALA A 2 4.76 31.52 -20.60
N GLU A 3 4.17 31.25 -19.44
CA GLU A 3 4.81 30.50 -18.37
C GLU A 3 5.28 29.15 -18.93
N LYS A 4 6.59 28.95 -18.99
CA LYS A 4 7.17 27.66 -19.36
C LYS A 4 6.65 26.62 -18.38
N LYS A 5 5.87 25.63 -18.87
CA LYS A 5 5.46 24.46 -18.08
C LYS A 5 6.71 23.85 -17.44
N ARG A 6 6.85 24.03 -16.13
CA ARG A 6 7.95 23.44 -15.35
C ARG A 6 7.64 21.95 -15.23
N TRP A 7 8.40 21.11 -15.91
CA TRP A 7 8.33 19.67 -15.72
C TRP A 7 8.73 19.38 -14.28
N VAL A 8 7.77 18.99 -13.44
CA VAL A 8 8.05 18.60 -12.06
C VAL A 8 8.87 17.31 -12.12
N GLN A 9 10.15 17.41 -11.74
CA GLN A 9 11.03 16.27 -11.60
C GLN A 9 10.68 15.57 -10.28
N TYR A 10 10.07 14.39 -10.37
CA TYR A 10 9.77 13.57 -9.20
C TYR A 10 11.00 12.78 -8.78
N THR A 11 11.25 12.71 -7.47
CA THR A 11 12.12 11.67 -6.89
C THR A 11 11.55 10.27 -7.17
N PRO A 12 12.35 9.19 -7.05
CA PRO A 12 11.84 7.83 -7.24
C PRO A 12 10.63 7.49 -6.35
N GLU A 13 10.64 7.94 -5.09
CA GLU A 13 9.52 7.75 -4.16
C GLU A 13 8.26 8.53 -4.59
N GLU A 14 8.43 9.78 -5.03
CA GLU A 14 7.31 10.59 -5.51
C GLU A 14 6.73 10.04 -6.82
N SER A 15 7.58 9.48 -7.68
CA SER A 15 7.16 8.77 -8.89
C SER A 15 6.34 7.54 -8.53
N GLU A 16 6.78 6.74 -7.55
CA GLU A 16 5.99 5.60 -7.04
C GLU A 16 4.64 6.06 -6.48
N ALA A 17 4.63 7.08 -5.63
CA ALA A 17 3.42 7.65 -5.04
C ALA A 17 2.46 8.17 -6.13
N SER A 18 2.99 8.90 -7.12
CA SER A 18 2.23 9.42 -8.25
C SER A 18 1.60 8.30 -9.07
N ASN A 19 2.33 7.21 -9.32
CA ASN A 19 1.80 6.02 -10.00
C ASN A 19 0.69 5.35 -9.18
N LYS A 20 0.87 5.19 -7.87
CA LYS A 20 -0.17 4.65 -6.97
C LYS A 20 -1.42 5.52 -6.98
N TYR A 21 -1.28 6.86 -6.94
CA TYR A 21 -2.42 7.77 -7.04
C TYR A 21 -3.18 7.61 -8.35
N SER A 22 -2.48 7.45 -9.48
CA SER A 22 -3.11 7.22 -10.79
C SER A 22 -3.97 5.94 -10.78
N HIS A 23 -3.45 4.85 -10.22
CA HIS A 23 -4.22 3.62 -10.04
C HIS A 23 -5.38 3.80 -9.07
N LEU A 24 -5.18 4.53 -7.97
CA LEU A 24 -6.22 4.84 -6.99
C LEU A 24 -7.37 5.61 -7.63
N LYS A 25 -7.06 6.62 -8.44
CA LYS A 25 -8.05 7.41 -9.19
C LYS A 25 -8.86 6.53 -10.13
N GLN A 26 -8.22 5.64 -10.89
CA GLN A 26 -8.92 4.68 -11.75
C GLN A 26 -9.85 3.76 -10.95
N ARG A 27 -9.34 3.17 -9.85
CA ARG A 27 -10.12 2.28 -8.97
C ARG A 27 -11.30 2.99 -8.31
N SER A 28 -11.10 4.23 -7.86
CA SER A 28 -12.15 5.06 -7.24
C SER A 28 -13.33 5.27 -8.19
N LYS A 29 -13.05 5.58 -9.46
CA LYS A 29 -14.06 5.72 -10.51
C LYS A 29 -14.78 4.40 -10.78
N ALA A 30 -14.03 3.30 -10.91
CA ALA A 30 -14.59 1.98 -11.18
C ALA A 30 -15.54 1.51 -10.06
N LYS A 31 -15.18 1.77 -8.80
CA LYS A 31 -15.99 1.40 -7.64
C LYS A 31 -17.02 2.46 -7.21
N ARG A 32 -17.10 3.60 -7.91
CA ARG A 32 -17.96 4.75 -7.55
C ARG A 32 -17.72 5.27 -6.12
N ILE A 33 -16.47 5.20 -5.66
CA ILE A 33 -16.03 5.68 -4.35
C ILE A 33 -15.28 6.98 -4.53
N LYS A 34 -15.52 7.98 -3.68
CA LYS A 34 -14.85 9.28 -3.79
C LYS A 34 -13.37 9.16 -3.44
N LEU A 35 -12.54 9.91 -4.17
CA LEU A 35 -11.13 10.14 -3.86
C LEU A 35 -10.99 11.59 -3.40
N LEU A 36 -10.80 11.81 -2.10
CA LEU A 36 -10.78 13.15 -1.49
C LEU A 36 -9.41 13.83 -1.55
N TRP A 37 -8.40 13.12 -2.04
CA TRP A 37 -7.05 13.65 -2.19
C TRP A 37 -6.86 14.40 -3.52
N LYS A 38 -6.12 15.49 -3.47
CA LYS A 38 -5.33 15.94 -4.63
C LYS A 38 -4.07 15.09 -4.74
N ARG A 39 -3.46 15.05 -5.92
CA ARG A 39 -2.28 14.21 -6.18
C ARG A 39 -1.12 14.60 -5.26
N GLU A 40 -0.91 15.89 -5.09
CA GLU A 40 0.18 16.48 -4.31
C GLU A 40 0.02 16.13 -2.82
N ASP A 41 -1.20 16.21 -2.30
CA ASP A 41 -1.52 15.83 -0.92
C ASP A 41 -1.28 14.34 -0.68
N PHE A 42 -1.67 13.48 -1.64
CA PHE A 42 -1.39 12.05 -1.57
C PHE A 42 0.10 11.75 -1.57
N ILE A 43 0.88 12.41 -2.44
CA ILE A 43 2.34 12.23 -2.50
C ILE A 43 2.97 12.66 -1.18
N SER A 44 2.56 13.81 -0.63
CA SER A 44 3.02 14.31 0.67
C SER A 44 2.71 13.32 1.79
N TRP A 45 1.48 12.81 1.84
CA TRP A 45 1.07 11.76 2.78
C TRP A 45 1.90 10.48 2.63
N TYR A 46 2.09 10.00 1.39
CA TYR A 46 2.82 8.78 1.12
C TYR A 46 4.27 8.87 1.61
N LYS A 47 4.94 10.01 1.45
CA LYS A 47 6.32 10.21 1.95
C LYS A 47 6.41 10.18 3.47
N LYS A 48 5.38 10.69 4.16
CA LYS A 48 5.35 10.78 5.63
C LYS A 48 4.98 9.46 6.29
N VAL A 49 4.11 8.67 5.67
CA VAL A 49 3.63 7.43 6.29
C VAL A 49 4.79 6.40 6.40
N PRO A 50 4.99 5.76 7.56
CA PRO A 50 6.02 4.74 7.71
C PRO A 50 5.88 3.63 6.68
N LYS A 51 6.99 3.21 6.05
CA LYS A 51 7.02 2.11 5.08
C LYS A 51 6.94 0.74 5.75
N LYS A 52 5.83 0.51 6.46
CA LYS A 52 5.46 -0.74 7.10
C LYS A 52 3.99 -1.05 6.83
N CYS A 53 3.65 -2.33 6.82
CA CYS A 53 2.26 -2.76 6.77
C CYS A 53 1.54 -2.33 8.05
N TYR A 54 0.37 -1.71 7.92
CA TYR A 54 -0.47 -1.32 9.04
C TYR A 54 -0.90 -2.52 9.90
N TYR A 55 -1.21 -3.66 9.28
CA TYR A 55 -1.75 -4.84 9.97
C TYR A 55 -0.65 -5.75 10.54
N CYS A 56 0.33 -6.14 9.74
CA CYS A 56 1.36 -7.10 10.18
C CYS A 56 2.65 -6.47 10.70
N GLY A 57 2.83 -5.16 10.52
CA GLY A 57 4.04 -4.46 10.96
C GLY A 57 5.33 -4.83 10.22
N CYS A 58 5.28 -5.66 9.18
CA CYS A 58 6.44 -5.95 8.31
C CYS A 58 6.87 -4.68 7.57
N THR A 59 8.18 -4.46 7.52
CA THR A 59 8.81 -3.37 6.76
C THR A 59 8.78 -3.66 5.25
N LEU A 60 9.07 -2.65 4.43
CA LEU A 60 9.21 -2.88 2.98
C LEU A 60 10.29 -3.92 2.65
N ASP A 61 11.37 -3.97 3.43
CA ASP A 61 12.46 -4.95 3.25
C ASP A 61 11.98 -6.38 3.55
N ASP A 62 11.29 -6.58 4.68
CA ASP A 62 10.67 -7.88 5.02
C ASP A 62 9.76 -8.37 3.88
N ILE A 63 8.93 -7.47 3.35
CA ILE A 63 7.98 -7.76 2.26
C ILE A 63 8.70 -8.09 0.96
N LYS A 64 9.78 -7.39 0.60
CA LYS A 64 10.57 -7.67 -0.60
C LYS A 64 11.27 -9.02 -0.51
N ARG A 65 11.93 -9.32 0.61
CA ARG A 65 12.58 -10.61 0.84
C ARG A 65 11.57 -11.75 0.84
N PHE A 66 10.46 -11.57 1.56
CA PHE A 66 9.41 -12.58 1.55
C PHE A 66 8.79 -12.76 0.17
N TRP A 67 8.61 -11.68 -0.58
CA TRP A 67 8.23 -11.74 -1.99
C TRP A 67 9.23 -12.60 -2.76
N GLU A 68 10.54 -12.38 -2.67
CA GLU A 68 11.54 -13.21 -3.36
C GLU A 68 11.42 -14.70 -3.03
N LEU A 69 11.16 -15.05 -1.76
CA LEU A 69 11.12 -16.44 -1.26
C LEU A 69 9.90 -17.30 -1.64
N ASN A 70 8.78 -16.74 -2.11
CA ASN A 70 7.56 -17.52 -2.37
C ASN A 70 7.22 -17.61 -3.87
N ASP A 71 6.75 -18.74 -4.40
CA ASP A 71 6.39 -18.85 -5.83
C ASP A 71 4.90 -18.58 -6.12
N SER A 72 4.33 -17.57 -5.47
CA SER A 72 2.94 -17.20 -5.74
C SER A 72 2.76 -16.78 -7.20
N LYS A 73 1.75 -17.35 -7.88
CA LYS A 73 1.31 -16.92 -9.21
C LYS A 73 0.95 -15.42 -9.27
N ARG A 74 0.67 -14.81 -8.11
CA ARG A 74 0.35 -13.38 -7.99
C ARG A 74 1.60 -12.47 -7.96
N LYS A 75 2.81 -13.02 -7.82
CA LYS A 75 4.08 -12.27 -7.83
C LYS A 75 4.23 -11.35 -9.03
N VAL A 76 3.71 -11.78 -10.19
CA VAL A 76 3.79 -11.04 -11.46
C VAL A 76 3.18 -9.65 -11.34
N THR A 77 2.13 -9.50 -10.52
CA THR A 77 1.34 -8.27 -10.46
C THR A 77 1.26 -7.65 -9.06
N ARG A 78 1.56 -8.40 -8.00
CA ARG A 78 1.35 -7.97 -6.60
C ARG A 78 2.43 -8.48 -5.65
N GLY A 79 2.46 -7.91 -4.45
CA GLY A 79 3.26 -8.39 -3.33
C GLY A 79 4.66 -7.77 -3.16
N ARG A 80 5.23 -7.16 -4.22
CA ARG A 80 6.58 -6.56 -4.13
C ARG A 80 6.61 -5.18 -3.44
N SER A 81 5.49 -4.46 -3.41
CA SER A 81 5.34 -3.15 -2.77
C SER A 81 4.06 -3.09 -1.95
N PHE A 82 3.94 -2.09 -1.08
CA PHE A 82 2.70 -1.85 -0.36
C PHE A 82 1.59 -1.37 -1.28
N GLU A 83 0.37 -1.75 -0.91
CA GLU A 83 -0.87 -1.30 -1.51
C GLU A 83 -1.54 -0.27 -0.62
N ILE A 84 -2.42 0.54 -1.21
CA ILE A 84 -3.28 1.44 -0.46
C ILE A 84 -4.54 0.66 -0.10
N ASP A 85 -4.71 0.38 1.19
CA ASP A 85 -5.92 -0.21 1.74
C ASP A 85 -6.80 0.87 2.39
N ARG A 86 -8.11 0.62 2.39
CA ARG A 86 -9.08 1.46 3.10
C ARG A 86 -9.48 0.78 4.39
N LEU A 87 -9.40 1.52 5.50
CA LEU A 87 -9.79 1.02 6.82
C LEU A 87 -11.28 0.69 6.87
N ARG A 88 -12.10 1.56 6.28
CA ARG A 88 -13.55 1.42 6.12
C ARG A 88 -13.93 1.49 4.65
N ASP A 89 -15.07 0.93 4.26
CA ASP A 89 -15.58 0.99 2.89
C ASP A 89 -16.16 2.36 2.50
N GLU A 90 -15.40 3.40 2.81
CA GLU A 90 -15.71 4.80 2.59
C GLU A 90 -14.76 5.40 1.54
N SER A 91 -14.79 6.73 1.43
CA SER A 91 -13.93 7.49 0.52
C SER A 91 -12.45 7.28 0.82
N TYR A 92 -11.62 7.34 -0.21
CA TYR A 92 -10.16 7.41 -0.05
C TYR A 92 -9.78 8.79 0.51
N SER A 93 -9.14 8.80 1.68
CA SER A 93 -8.72 10.00 2.39
C SER A 93 -7.55 9.68 3.31
N GLU A 94 -6.86 10.70 3.82
CA GLU A 94 -5.75 10.55 4.76
C GLU A 94 -6.11 9.75 6.01
N ASN A 95 -7.34 9.92 6.53
CA ASN A 95 -7.81 9.25 7.74
C ASN A 95 -8.45 7.87 7.49
N ASN A 96 -8.58 7.46 6.23
CA ASN A 96 -9.17 6.17 5.86
C ASN A 96 -8.21 5.29 5.05
N CYS A 97 -7.02 5.76 4.70
CA CYS A 97 -6.06 5.02 3.89
C CYS A 97 -4.83 4.65 4.70
N VAL A 98 -4.33 3.43 4.49
CA VAL A 98 -3.10 2.94 5.10
C VAL A 98 -2.26 2.18 4.08
N LEU A 99 -0.97 1.99 4.38
CA LEU A 99 -0.13 1.05 3.65
C LEU A 99 -0.37 -0.37 4.18
N ALA A 100 -0.71 -1.28 3.29
CA ALA A 100 -0.87 -2.70 3.62
C ALA A 100 -0.05 -3.56 2.65
N CYS A 101 0.56 -4.64 3.14
CA CYS A 101 1.14 -5.63 2.25
C CYS A 101 0.02 -6.39 1.52
N TYR A 102 0.36 -6.96 0.36
CA TYR A 102 -0.60 -7.72 -0.44
C TYR A 102 -1.33 -8.81 0.36
N TRP A 103 -0.58 -9.59 1.16
CA TRP A 103 -1.16 -10.70 1.92
C TRP A 103 -2.17 -10.24 2.97
N CYS A 104 -1.86 -9.18 3.72
CA CYS A 104 -2.80 -8.62 4.70
C CYS A 104 -4.02 -8.00 4.02
N ASN A 105 -3.81 -7.17 3.00
CA ASN A 105 -4.92 -6.52 2.30
C ASN A 105 -5.87 -7.55 1.66
N ASN A 106 -5.30 -8.58 1.03
CA ASN A 106 -6.08 -9.64 0.40
C ASN A 106 -6.82 -10.51 1.42
N ALA A 107 -6.19 -10.82 2.57
CA ALA A 107 -6.81 -11.64 3.61
C ALA A 107 -7.85 -10.86 4.44
N LYS A 108 -7.65 -9.56 4.66
CA LYS A 108 -8.63 -8.69 5.32
C LYS A 108 -9.92 -8.63 4.52
N SER A 109 -9.80 -8.48 3.20
CA SER A 109 -10.93 -8.33 2.28
C SER A 109 -11.88 -7.18 2.71
N ASP A 110 -13.11 -7.22 2.23
CA ASP A 110 -14.24 -6.42 2.70
C ASP A 110 -14.99 -7.07 3.88
N VAL A 111 -14.52 -8.23 4.36
CA VAL A 111 -15.15 -9.00 5.44
C VAL A 111 -14.77 -8.48 6.82
N PHE A 112 -13.49 -8.18 7.07
CA PHE A 112 -13.02 -7.80 8.41
C PHE A 112 -12.84 -6.29 8.55
N THR A 113 -13.25 -5.75 9.68
CA THR A 113 -12.82 -4.41 10.12
C THR A 113 -11.33 -4.41 10.45
N PRO A 114 -10.67 -3.24 10.50
CA PRO A 114 -9.26 -3.15 10.88
C PRO A 114 -8.96 -3.75 12.25
N ASP A 115 -9.87 -3.57 13.21
CA ASP A 115 -9.70 -4.03 14.59
C ASP A 115 -9.85 -5.56 14.68
N GLU A 116 -10.85 -6.13 14.01
CA GLU A 116 -11.01 -7.59 13.92
C GLU A 116 -9.82 -8.25 13.22
N PHE A 117 -9.27 -7.60 12.19
CA PHE A 117 -8.17 -8.16 11.41
C PHE A 117 -6.80 -8.02 12.09
N LYS A 118 -6.67 -7.19 13.13
CA LYS A 118 -5.36 -6.84 13.71
C LYS A 118 -4.58 -8.06 14.20
N SER A 119 -5.22 -8.94 14.97
CA SER A 119 -4.57 -10.15 15.50
C SER A 119 -4.15 -11.13 14.39
N ILE A 120 -4.97 -11.24 13.33
CA ILE A 120 -4.67 -12.03 12.13
C ILE A 120 -3.45 -11.45 11.40
N GLY A 121 -3.44 -10.13 11.21
CA GLY A 121 -2.33 -9.40 10.61
C GLY A 121 -1.02 -9.62 11.37
N GLU A 122 -1.05 -9.51 12.70
CA GLU A 122 0.12 -9.75 13.56
C GLU A 122 0.65 -11.19 13.40
N ALA A 123 -0.24 -12.19 13.35
CA ALA A 123 0.15 -13.58 13.11
C ALA A 123 0.80 -13.77 11.73
N ILE A 124 0.22 -13.19 10.67
CA ILE A 124 0.84 -13.17 9.32
C ILE A 124 2.24 -12.56 9.38
N GLY A 125 2.41 -11.46 10.14
CA GLY A 125 3.70 -10.78 10.28
C GLY A 125 4.77 -11.63 10.94
N LYS A 126 4.41 -12.41 11.96
CA LYS A 126 5.32 -13.36 12.63
C LYS A 126 5.82 -14.41 11.64
N GLU A 127 4.92 -15.01 10.86
CA GLU A 127 5.27 -16.03 9.86
C GLU A 127 6.16 -15.48 8.74
N ILE A 128 5.83 -14.29 8.21
CA ILE A 128 6.65 -13.61 7.20
C ILE A 128 8.07 -13.41 7.72
N LYS A 129 8.22 -12.84 8.92
CA LYS A 129 9.54 -12.56 9.52
C LYS A 129 10.30 -13.85 9.82
N SER A 130 9.63 -14.89 10.30
CA SER A 130 10.27 -16.20 10.50
C SER A 130 10.84 -16.76 9.20
N LYS A 131 10.07 -16.73 8.10
CA LYS A 131 10.54 -17.22 6.80
C LYS A 131 11.71 -16.40 6.26
N VAL A 132 11.66 -15.08 6.41
CA VAL A 132 12.75 -14.18 5.99
C VAL A 132 14.02 -14.41 6.82
N ASN A 133 13.90 -14.65 8.13
CA ASN A 133 15.06 -14.88 8.99
C ASN A 133 15.69 -16.26 8.79
N ASN A 134 14.88 -17.29 8.50
CA ASN A 134 15.37 -18.66 8.29
C ASN A 134 15.96 -18.90 6.90
N ALA A 135 15.80 -17.94 5.97
CA ALA A 135 16.37 -18.01 4.62
C ALA A 135 17.73 -17.29 4.50
N LYS A 136 18.25 -16.76 5.61
CA LYS A 136 19.63 -16.26 5.72
C LYS A 136 20.59 -17.42 5.89
#